data_AF-A0A0N0B1T3-F1
#
_entry.id   AF-A0A0N0B1T3-F1
#
_cell.length_a   1.000
_cell.length_b   1.000
_cell.length_c   1.000
_cell.angle_alpha   90.00
_cell.angle_beta   90.00
_cell.angle_gamma   90.00
#
_symmetry.space_group_name_H-M   'P 1'
#
loop_
_entity.id
_entity.type
_entity.pdbx_description
1 polymer ?
#
loop_
_entity_poly.entity_id
_entity_poly.type
_entity_poly.pdbx_seq_one_letter_code
_entity_poly.pdbx_strand_id
1 'polypeptide(L)'
;MVTVLLAGRPYALGRAVEESAAIVQSFFPGEEGTHAIAGVLSGRVNPSGRLPVSVPRGPGSQPATYLGARLAHAGAVSTVDPTPAFAFGHGLSYTRFDWTDLTPSVQEAPTDGEFTLFFSVRNTGARSGTEVVQLYLHDPVASVVQPVQRLVGYARVALEPGETRRLRVTVPADLASFTGLDGRRVVEPGELNIRVAASSAEPRLTARITLTGAVRHPDHTRRLRSVFEQEPVSRA
;
A
#
# COMPACT_ATOMS: atom_id res chain seq x y z
N MET A 1 -9.20 6.18 -27.01
CA MET A 1 -9.42 7.48 -26.32
C MET A 1 -8.70 7.46 -24.97
N VAL A 2 -8.11 8.58 -24.53
CA VAL A 2 -7.52 8.71 -23.18
C VAL A 2 -8.40 9.67 -22.36
N THR A 3 -8.87 9.23 -21.19
CA THR A 3 -9.69 10.05 -20.28
C THR A 3 -8.80 10.71 -19.24
N VAL A 4 -8.89 12.03 -19.09
CA VAL A 4 -8.17 12.78 -18.05
C VAL A 4 -9.18 13.34 -17.06
N LEU A 5 -8.98 13.05 -15.78
CA LEU A 5 -9.87 13.43 -14.69
C LEU A 5 -9.22 14.49 -13.81
N LEU A 6 -9.80 15.69 -13.86
CA LEU A 6 -9.49 16.80 -12.97
C LEU A 6 -10.62 16.92 -11.95
N ALA A 7 -10.43 16.33 -10.77
CA ALA A 7 -11.51 16.17 -9.80
C ALA A 7 -10.99 16.19 -8.37
N GLY A 8 -11.60 16.96 -7.47
CA GLY A 8 -11.21 17.03 -6.05
C GLY A 8 -11.52 15.78 -5.23
N ARG A 9 -12.25 14.80 -5.78
CA ARG A 9 -12.61 13.53 -5.13
C ARG A 9 -12.80 12.42 -6.18
N PRO A 10 -12.75 11.14 -5.77
CA PRO A 10 -13.09 10.04 -6.65
C PRO A 10 -14.55 10.07 -7.10
N TYR A 11 -14.78 9.67 -8.34
CA TYR A 11 -16.11 9.44 -8.91
C TYR A 11 -16.20 8.01 -9.45
N ALA A 12 -17.39 7.43 -9.41
CA ALA A 12 -17.64 6.21 -10.17
C ALA A 12 -17.54 6.54 -11.66
N LEU A 13 -16.58 5.93 -12.35
CA LEU A 13 -16.25 6.29 -13.74
C LEU A 13 -17.13 5.59 -14.78
N GLY A 14 -17.94 4.61 -14.35
CA GLY A 14 -18.83 3.85 -15.22
C GLY A 14 -18.09 3.25 -16.42
N ARG A 15 -18.65 3.43 -17.62
CA ARG A 15 -18.14 2.90 -18.88
C ARG A 15 -16.70 3.31 -19.20
N ALA A 16 -16.21 4.44 -18.67
CA ALA A 16 -14.84 4.88 -18.92
C ALA A 16 -13.78 3.86 -18.44
N VAL A 17 -14.09 3.04 -17.43
CA VAL A 17 -13.17 1.98 -16.97
C VAL A 17 -12.91 0.93 -18.06
N GLU A 18 -13.92 0.64 -18.88
CA GLU A 18 -13.87 -0.42 -19.90
C GLU A 18 -13.57 0.14 -21.30
N GLU A 19 -13.98 1.38 -21.57
CA GLU A 19 -13.94 1.96 -22.93
C GLU A 19 -12.73 2.87 -23.17
N SER A 20 -12.10 3.38 -22.11
CA SER A 20 -10.92 4.23 -22.25
C SER A 20 -9.67 3.38 -22.42
N ALA A 21 -8.83 3.73 -23.40
CA ALA A 21 -7.53 3.08 -23.59
C ALA A 21 -6.56 3.38 -22.43
N ALA A 22 -6.74 4.53 -21.78
CA ALA A 22 -6.05 4.89 -20.54
C ALA A 22 -6.88 5.93 -19.76
N ILE A 23 -6.69 5.97 -18.45
CA ILE A 23 -7.27 6.96 -17.55
C ILE A 23 -6.15 7.62 -16.76
N VAL A 24 -6.11 8.96 -16.76
CA VAL A 24 -5.17 9.76 -15.97
C VAL A 24 -5.95 10.55 -14.92
N GLN A 25 -5.73 10.24 -13.65
CA GLN A 25 -6.27 10.98 -12.52
C GLN A 25 -5.26 12.02 -12.03
N SER A 26 -5.59 13.31 -12.08
CA SER A 26 -4.70 14.39 -11.65
C SER A 26 -5.16 15.15 -10.39
N PHE A 27 -6.31 14.78 -9.82
CA PHE A 27 -7.00 15.58 -8.79
C PHE A 27 -7.06 17.07 -9.17
N PHE A 28 -6.86 18.00 -8.23
CA PHE A 28 -6.62 19.42 -8.55
C PHE A 28 -5.12 19.69 -8.66
N PRO A 29 -4.58 19.89 -9.88
CA PRO A 29 -3.15 19.79 -10.13
C PRO A 29 -2.38 21.12 -9.99
N GLY A 30 -3.04 22.21 -9.55
CA GLY A 30 -2.44 23.54 -9.42
C GLY A 30 -2.18 24.24 -10.76
N GLU A 31 -1.49 25.38 -10.73
CA GLU A 31 -1.23 26.24 -11.90
C GLU A 31 -0.33 25.56 -12.96
N GLU A 32 0.66 24.76 -12.52
CA GLU A 32 1.53 23.97 -13.40
C GLU A 32 0.91 22.64 -13.83
N GLY A 33 -0.33 22.37 -13.45
CA GLY A 33 -0.99 21.09 -13.63
C GLY A 33 -1.11 20.65 -15.07
N THR A 34 -1.41 21.58 -15.97
CA THR A 34 -1.54 21.30 -17.41
C THR A 34 -0.20 20.84 -18.00
N HIS A 35 0.92 21.47 -17.62
CA HIS A 35 2.26 21.07 -18.07
C HIS A 35 2.65 19.68 -17.57
N ALA A 36 2.29 19.36 -16.32
CA ALA A 36 2.50 18.03 -15.75
C ALA A 36 1.67 16.95 -16.46
N ILE A 37 0.37 17.19 -16.69
CA ILE A 37 -0.52 16.28 -17.40
C ILE A 37 -0.03 16.06 -18.84
N ALA A 38 0.32 17.13 -19.56
CA ALA A 38 0.86 17.02 -20.91
C ALA A 38 2.18 16.23 -20.93
N GLY A 39 3.04 16.40 -19.92
CA GLY A 39 4.26 15.62 -19.73
C GLY A 39 3.99 14.12 -19.58
N VAL A 40 2.97 13.74 -18.82
CA VAL A 40 2.53 12.35 -18.68
C VAL A 40 1.97 11.83 -20.00
N LEU A 41 1.01 12.53 -20.61
CA LEU A 41 0.34 12.08 -21.84
C LEU A 41 1.29 11.92 -23.03
N SER A 42 2.28 12.79 -23.15
CA SER A 42 3.33 12.72 -24.19
C SER A 42 4.41 11.67 -23.91
N GLY A 43 4.44 11.09 -22.70
CA GLY A 43 5.48 10.15 -22.30
C GLY A 43 6.80 10.80 -21.90
N ARG A 44 6.88 12.14 -21.88
CA ARG A 44 8.05 12.90 -21.38
C ARG A 44 8.29 12.67 -19.88
N VAL A 45 7.22 12.43 -19.12
CA VAL A 45 7.26 12.11 -17.69
C VAL A 45 6.67 10.73 -17.47
N ASN A 46 7.40 9.86 -16.78
CA ASN A 46 6.87 8.58 -16.31
C ASN A 46 6.00 8.81 -15.05
N PRO A 47 4.69 8.48 -15.05
CA PRO A 47 3.85 8.66 -13.88
C PRO A 47 4.30 7.76 -12.73
N SER A 48 4.21 8.29 -11.50
CA SER A 48 4.56 7.60 -10.26
C SER A 48 3.59 7.90 -9.11
N GLY A 49 2.41 8.42 -9.45
CA GLY A 49 1.34 8.70 -8.50
C GLY A 49 0.65 7.41 -8.05
N ARG A 50 0.21 7.38 -6.78
CA ARG A 50 -0.60 6.30 -6.20
C ARG A 50 -1.85 6.91 -5.59
N LEU A 51 -3.00 6.27 -5.77
CA LEU A 51 -4.28 6.76 -5.28
C LEU A 51 -4.30 6.86 -3.75
N PRO A 52 -4.54 8.05 -3.16
CA PRO A 52 -4.67 8.20 -1.71
C PRO A 52 -6.05 7.77 -1.19
N VAL A 53 -6.97 7.43 -2.09
CA VAL A 53 -8.34 7.00 -1.79
C VAL A 53 -8.82 6.06 -2.91
N SER A 54 -9.58 5.03 -2.56
CA SER A 54 -10.16 4.11 -3.55
C SER A 54 -11.16 4.82 -4.47
N VAL A 55 -11.17 4.45 -5.75
CA VAL A 55 -12.20 4.87 -6.72
C VAL A 55 -13.34 3.84 -6.69
N PRO A 56 -14.56 4.24 -6.34
CA PRO A 56 -15.69 3.32 -6.27
C PRO A 56 -16.04 2.76 -7.66
N ARG A 57 -16.48 1.50 -7.72
CA ARG A 57 -16.95 0.91 -8.98
C ARG A 57 -18.30 1.47 -9.41
N GLY A 58 -19.19 1.71 -8.45
CA GLY A 58 -20.51 2.28 -8.67
C GLY A 58 -20.91 3.25 -7.56
N PRO A 59 -21.99 4.01 -7.75
CA PRO A 59 -22.42 5.01 -6.77
C PRO A 59 -22.94 4.40 -5.46
N GLY A 60 -23.48 3.17 -5.52
CA GLY A 60 -24.18 2.54 -4.40
C GLY A 60 -23.31 1.76 -3.40
N SER A 61 -21.99 1.67 -3.62
CA SER A 61 -21.10 0.90 -2.75
C SER A 61 -20.46 1.71 -1.62
N GLN A 62 -20.89 2.96 -1.42
CA GLN A 62 -20.33 3.87 -0.42
C GLN A 62 -21.06 3.79 0.93
N PRO A 63 -20.35 4.00 2.06
CA PRO A 63 -18.91 4.26 2.17
C PRO A 63 -18.09 2.97 2.08
N ALA A 64 -17.11 2.92 1.16
CA ALA A 64 -16.15 1.82 1.06
C ALA A 64 -14.72 2.35 1.24
N THR A 65 -13.96 1.69 2.11
CA THR A 65 -12.55 1.99 2.39
C THR A 65 -11.75 0.71 2.37
N TYR A 66 -10.46 0.80 2.04
CA TYR A 66 -9.55 -0.36 2.13
C TYR A 66 -9.35 -0.84 3.58
N LEU A 67 -9.65 0.02 4.56
CA LEU A 67 -9.63 -0.28 6.01
C LEU A 67 -10.87 -1.06 6.48
N GLY A 68 -11.46 -1.89 5.62
CA GLY A 68 -12.62 -2.72 5.97
C GLY A 68 -12.21 -3.99 6.71
N ALA A 69 -12.97 -4.34 7.75
CA ALA A 69 -12.95 -5.67 8.36
C ALA A 69 -13.50 -6.73 7.38
N ARG A 70 -13.32 -8.02 7.67
CA ARG A 70 -13.70 -9.11 6.75
C ARG A 70 -15.13 -9.03 6.22
N LEU A 71 -16.11 -8.66 7.06
CA LEU A 71 -17.52 -8.54 6.68
C LEU A 71 -17.84 -7.27 5.87
N ALA A 72 -16.91 -6.32 5.78
CA ALA A 72 -17.04 -5.13 4.94
C ALA A 72 -16.54 -5.34 3.50
N HIS A 73 -16.14 -6.56 3.14
CA HIS A 73 -15.73 -6.94 1.78
C HIS A 73 -16.82 -7.78 1.10
N ALA A 74 -16.69 -7.95 -0.21
CA ALA A 74 -17.60 -8.79 -0.99
C ALA A 74 -17.68 -10.21 -0.39
N GLY A 75 -18.91 -10.72 -0.27
CA GLY A 75 -19.18 -12.04 0.29
C GLY A 75 -20.66 -12.38 0.21
N ALA A 76 -21.04 -13.55 0.70
CA ALA A 76 -22.42 -14.06 0.60
C ALA A 76 -23.43 -13.34 1.53
N VAL A 77 -22.96 -12.46 2.42
CA VAL A 77 -23.80 -11.82 3.46
C VAL A 77 -24.54 -10.60 2.92
N SER A 78 -24.03 -9.97 1.86
CA SER A 78 -24.61 -8.76 1.28
C SER A 78 -24.62 -8.84 -0.24
N THR A 79 -25.65 -8.29 -0.86
CA THR A 79 -25.72 -8.13 -2.32
C THR A 79 -24.89 -6.94 -2.82
N VAL A 80 -24.39 -6.10 -1.91
CA VAL A 80 -23.51 -4.97 -2.24
C VAL A 80 -22.06 -5.47 -2.37
N ASP A 81 -21.45 -5.27 -3.54
CA ASP A 81 -20.01 -5.46 -3.74
C ASP A 81 -19.26 -4.14 -3.50
N PRO A 82 -18.50 -4.00 -2.39
CA PRO A 82 -17.72 -2.81 -2.07
C PRO A 82 -16.38 -2.74 -2.81
N THR A 83 -16.06 -3.72 -3.66
CA THR A 83 -14.77 -3.77 -4.35
C THR A 83 -14.60 -2.53 -5.25
N PRO A 84 -13.49 -1.80 -5.12
CA PRO A 84 -13.28 -0.58 -5.90
C PRO A 84 -12.97 -0.89 -7.37
N ALA A 85 -13.18 0.08 -8.25
CA ALA A 85 -12.63 0.02 -9.61
C ALA A 85 -11.11 0.16 -9.58
N PHE A 86 -10.60 1.08 -8.74
CA PHE A 86 -9.17 1.26 -8.48
C PHE A 86 -8.95 1.38 -6.99
N ALA A 87 -8.18 0.48 -6.40
CA ALA A 87 -7.99 0.41 -4.95
C ALA A 87 -7.08 1.54 -4.42
N PHE A 88 -7.16 1.79 -3.12
CA PHE A 88 -6.17 2.62 -2.42
C PHE A 88 -4.75 2.14 -2.75
N GLY A 89 -3.86 3.08 -3.04
CA GLY A 89 -2.49 2.81 -3.45
C GLY A 89 -2.33 2.37 -4.90
N HIS A 90 -3.39 2.23 -5.71
CA HIS A 90 -3.27 1.88 -7.12
C HIS A 90 -2.63 3.01 -7.93
N GLY A 91 -1.85 2.65 -8.94
CA GLY A 91 -1.19 3.56 -9.86
C GLY A 91 -0.37 2.79 -10.88
N LEU A 92 -0.11 3.38 -12.03
CA LEU A 92 0.66 2.74 -13.10
C LEU A 92 1.92 3.55 -13.39
N SER A 93 2.87 2.89 -14.04
CA SER A 93 4.10 3.46 -14.55
C SER A 93 4.26 3.07 -16.02
N TYR A 94 5.06 3.83 -16.78
CA TYR A 94 5.51 3.46 -18.12
C TYR A 94 6.66 2.44 -18.11
N THR A 95 7.04 1.96 -16.92
CA THR A 95 7.96 0.83 -16.76
C THR A 95 7.33 -0.25 -15.86
N ARG A 96 8.02 -1.38 -15.69
CA ARG A 96 7.60 -2.51 -14.87
C ARG A 96 8.63 -2.78 -13.78
N PHE A 97 8.16 -3.29 -12.65
CA PHE A 97 9.00 -3.60 -11.50
C PHE A 97 8.75 -5.02 -11.01
N ASP A 98 9.84 -5.75 -10.80
CA ASP A 98 9.84 -7.10 -10.22
C ASP A 98 10.36 -7.05 -8.79
N TRP A 99 9.71 -7.82 -7.91
CA TRP A 99 9.91 -7.79 -6.47
C TRP A 99 10.25 -9.20 -6.01
N THR A 100 11.38 -9.39 -5.35
CA THR A 100 11.90 -10.73 -5.01
C THR A 100 12.48 -10.80 -3.61
N ASP A 101 12.74 -12.04 -3.16
CA ASP A 101 13.59 -12.36 -2.00
C ASP A 101 13.11 -11.79 -0.66
N LEU A 102 11.79 -11.76 -0.42
CA LEU A 102 11.25 -11.33 0.88
C LEU A 102 11.72 -12.26 1.99
N THR A 103 12.51 -11.71 2.92
CA THR A 103 13.03 -12.42 4.07
C THR A 103 12.90 -11.55 5.32
N PRO A 104 12.23 -12.01 6.39
CA PRO A 104 12.26 -11.33 7.67
C PRO A 104 13.57 -11.61 8.43
N SER A 105 14.04 -10.67 9.25
CA SER A 105 15.23 -10.86 10.09
C SER A 105 15.02 -11.91 11.19
N VAL A 106 13.78 -12.05 11.63
CA VAL A 106 13.33 -12.92 12.73
C VAL A 106 11.92 -13.41 12.41
N GLN A 107 11.54 -14.58 12.91
CA GLN A 107 10.14 -15.06 12.82
C GLN A 107 9.29 -14.59 14.00
N GLU A 108 9.93 -14.22 15.11
CA GLU A 108 9.28 -13.75 16.33
C GLU A 108 9.89 -12.42 16.78
N ALA A 109 9.05 -11.52 17.28
CA ALA A 109 9.49 -10.25 17.84
C ALA A 109 8.70 -9.92 19.13
N PRO A 110 9.31 -9.27 20.13
CA PRO A 110 8.57 -8.84 21.32
C PRO A 110 7.47 -7.80 20.99
N THR A 111 6.41 -7.77 21.79
CA THR A 111 5.33 -6.76 21.69
C THR A 111 5.81 -5.32 21.92
N ASP A 112 6.97 -5.12 22.56
CA ASP A 112 7.66 -3.84 22.73
C ASP A 112 8.86 -3.62 21.79
N GLY A 113 9.10 -4.56 20.87
CA GLY A 113 10.26 -4.59 19.99
C GLY A 113 9.98 -4.13 18.56
N GLU A 114 10.70 -4.75 17.63
CA GLU A 114 10.59 -4.54 16.19
C GLU A 114 11.10 -5.77 15.43
N PHE A 115 10.79 -5.81 14.14
CA PHE A 115 11.37 -6.76 13.20
C PHE A 115 11.78 -6.04 11.92
N THR A 116 12.69 -6.63 11.15
CA THR A 116 13.15 -6.09 9.87
C THR A 116 12.75 -7.01 8.73
N LEU A 117 12.38 -6.42 7.59
CA LEU A 117 12.11 -7.13 6.34
C LEU A 117 13.14 -6.73 5.29
N PHE A 118 13.59 -7.70 4.50
CA PHE A 118 14.48 -7.50 3.37
C PHE A 118 13.82 -8.01 2.09
N PHE A 119 13.90 -7.25 1.00
CA PHE A 119 13.47 -7.69 -0.33
C PHE A 119 14.13 -6.81 -1.39
N SER A 120 14.10 -7.25 -2.65
CA SER A 120 14.68 -6.53 -3.77
C SER A 120 13.58 -6.00 -4.69
N VAL A 121 13.77 -4.81 -5.25
CA VAL A 121 12.93 -4.23 -6.30
C VAL A 121 13.81 -3.90 -7.50
N ARG A 122 13.45 -4.44 -8.67
CA ARG A 122 14.16 -4.26 -9.92
C ARG A 122 13.28 -3.61 -10.96
N ASN A 123 13.79 -2.62 -11.68
CA ASN A 123 13.13 -2.10 -12.88
C ASN A 123 13.44 -3.02 -14.06
N THR A 124 12.42 -3.69 -14.59
CA THR A 124 12.54 -4.66 -15.69
C THR A 124 12.10 -4.09 -17.05
N GLY A 125 11.65 -2.83 -17.08
CA GLY A 125 11.32 -2.17 -18.34
C GLY A 125 12.50 -1.38 -18.93
N ALA A 126 12.21 -0.69 -20.03
CA ALA A 126 13.19 0.05 -20.82
C ALA A 126 13.27 1.56 -20.47
N ARG A 127 12.56 2.01 -19.43
CA ARG A 127 12.51 3.42 -19.01
C ARG A 127 12.80 3.54 -17.52
N SER A 128 13.45 4.63 -17.12
CA SER A 128 13.55 4.99 -15.72
C SER A 128 12.15 5.21 -15.14
N GLY A 129 11.99 4.88 -13.86
CA GLY A 129 10.70 4.98 -13.19
C GLY A 129 10.86 5.01 -11.68
N THR A 130 9.78 5.37 -10.99
CA THR A 130 9.71 5.33 -9.54
C THR A 130 8.60 4.41 -9.09
N GLU A 131 8.97 3.34 -8.39
CA GLU A 131 8.02 2.46 -7.72
C GLU A 131 7.69 3.01 -6.33
N VAL A 132 6.45 2.85 -5.89
CA VAL A 132 6.02 3.19 -4.52
C VAL A 132 5.67 1.89 -3.81
N VAL A 133 6.64 1.40 -3.07
CA VAL A 133 6.49 0.19 -2.26
C VAL A 133 5.62 0.50 -1.05
N GLN A 134 4.55 -0.26 -0.85
CA GLN A 134 3.61 -0.07 0.26
C GLN A 134 3.66 -1.29 1.19
N LEU A 135 3.75 -1.04 2.50
CA LEU A 135 3.77 -2.06 3.53
C LEU A 135 2.44 -2.07 4.28
N TYR A 136 1.74 -3.21 4.22
CA TYR A 136 0.48 -3.43 4.90
C TYR A 136 0.63 -4.47 6.00
N LEU A 137 -0.04 -4.22 7.13
CA LEU A 137 -0.13 -5.11 8.27
C LEU A 137 -1.57 -5.55 8.46
N HIS A 138 -1.78 -6.84 8.69
CA HIS A 138 -3.04 -7.42 9.13
C HIS A 138 -2.82 -8.24 10.39
N ASP A 139 -3.59 -7.93 11.42
CA ASP A 139 -3.71 -8.75 12.61
C ASP A 139 -4.98 -9.64 12.45
N PRO A 140 -4.83 -10.95 12.21
CA PRO A 140 -5.92 -11.87 11.94
C PRO A 140 -6.70 -12.28 13.20
N VAL A 141 -6.09 -12.20 14.39
CA VAL A 141 -6.67 -12.67 15.65
C VAL A 141 -6.33 -11.66 16.74
N ALA A 142 -7.27 -10.73 16.94
CA ALA A 142 -7.20 -9.67 17.94
C ALA A 142 -8.46 -9.66 18.81
N SER A 143 -8.36 -9.08 20.01
CA SER A 143 -9.49 -8.93 20.93
C SER A 143 -10.63 -8.06 20.42
N VAL A 144 -10.38 -7.21 19.42
CA VAL A 144 -11.40 -6.42 18.71
C VAL A 144 -11.23 -6.55 17.20
N VAL A 145 -12.34 -6.43 16.47
CA VAL A 145 -12.38 -6.57 15.01
C VAL A 145 -11.38 -5.61 14.34
N GLN A 146 -10.46 -6.17 13.57
CA GLN A 146 -9.46 -5.42 12.81
C GLN A 146 -9.79 -5.36 11.30
N PRO A 147 -9.29 -4.33 10.59
CA PRO A 147 -9.29 -4.34 9.14
C PRO A 147 -8.44 -5.50 8.58
N VAL A 148 -8.80 -6.02 7.41
CA VAL A 148 -8.06 -7.11 6.74
C VAL A 148 -6.65 -6.71 6.26
N GLN A 149 -6.33 -5.42 6.37
CA GLN A 149 -5.04 -4.80 6.14
C GLN A 149 -5.08 -3.32 6.55
N ARG A 150 -3.92 -2.77 6.92
CA ARG A 150 -3.70 -1.34 7.14
C ARG A 150 -2.31 -0.94 6.67
N LEU A 151 -2.18 0.19 5.97
CA LEU A 151 -0.88 0.71 5.57
C LEU A 151 -0.10 1.12 6.83
N VAL A 152 1.12 0.62 6.98
CA VAL A 152 2.03 0.92 8.12
C VAL A 152 3.33 1.59 7.68
N GLY A 153 3.58 1.65 6.38
CA GLY A 153 4.72 2.38 5.81
C GLY A 153 4.72 2.34 4.28
N TYR A 154 5.50 3.22 3.66
CA TYR A 154 5.76 3.19 2.22
C TYR A 154 7.09 3.86 1.90
N ALA A 155 7.67 3.53 0.74
CA ALA A 155 8.86 4.17 0.21
C ALA A 155 8.78 4.37 -1.30
N ARG A 156 9.34 5.48 -1.78
CA ARG A 156 9.56 5.73 -3.21
C ARG A 156 10.94 5.21 -3.59
N VAL A 157 11.02 4.39 -4.63
CA VAL A 157 12.25 3.74 -5.12
C VAL A 157 12.43 4.13 -6.57
N ALA A 158 13.32 5.09 -6.83
CA ALA A 158 13.70 5.47 -8.18
C ALA A 158 14.73 4.49 -8.73
N LEU A 159 14.50 3.98 -9.94
CA LEU A 159 15.32 2.95 -10.58
C LEU A 159 15.49 3.24 -12.07
N GLU A 160 16.74 3.21 -12.53
CA GLU A 160 17.08 3.15 -13.95
C GLU A 160 16.72 1.77 -14.56
N PRO A 161 16.60 1.65 -15.90
CA PRO A 161 16.35 0.37 -16.56
C PRO A 161 17.36 -0.71 -16.13
N GLY A 162 16.86 -1.83 -15.60
CA GLY A 162 17.67 -2.94 -15.12
C GLY A 162 18.33 -2.73 -13.75
N GLU A 163 18.21 -1.55 -13.13
CA GLU A 163 18.68 -1.29 -11.76
C GLU A 163 17.88 -2.10 -10.75
N THR A 164 18.56 -2.59 -9.72
CA THR A 164 17.96 -3.27 -8.57
C THR A 164 18.39 -2.59 -7.29
N ARG A 165 17.43 -2.32 -6.40
CA ARG A 165 17.70 -1.88 -5.03
C ARG A 165 17.17 -2.89 -4.04
N ARG A 166 17.96 -3.15 -3.01
CA ARG A 166 17.55 -3.91 -1.84
C ARG A 166 16.97 -2.95 -0.82
N LEU A 167 15.77 -3.27 -0.35
CA LEU A 167 15.10 -2.53 0.71
C LEU A 167 15.29 -3.26 2.03
N ARG A 168 15.61 -2.50 3.06
CA ARG A 168 15.58 -2.90 4.46
C ARG A 168 14.48 -2.09 5.15
N VAL A 169 13.49 -2.77 5.73
CA VAL A 169 12.33 -2.13 6.34
C VAL A 169 12.22 -2.52 7.80
N THR A 170 12.49 -1.58 8.69
CA THR A 170 12.34 -1.78 10.14
C THR A 170 10.91 -1.42 10.55
N VAL A 171 10.22 -2.37 11.19
CA VAL A 171 8.82 -2.27 11.57
C VAL A 171 8.69 -2.40 13.09
N PRO A 172 8.43 -1.29 13.80
CA PRO A 172 8.11 -1.32 15.22
C PRO A 172 6.82 -2.10 15.49
N ALA A 173 6.79 -2.92 16.55
CA ALA A 173 5.59 -3.63 17.00
C ALA A 173 4.43 -2.67 17.33
N ASP A 174 4.74 -1.42 17.72
CA ASP A 174 3.81 -0.31 17.94
C ASP A 174 2.83 -0.08 16.79
N LEU A 175 3.25 -0.41 15.56
CA LEU A 175 2.42 -0.28 14.36
C LEU A 175 1.30 -1.31 14.32
N ALA A 176 1.37 -2.41 15.07
CA ALA A 176 0.27 -3.37 15.25
C ALA A 176 -0.80 -2.85 16.23
N SER A 177 -0.54 -1.73 16.92
CA SER A 177 -1.43 -1.28 17.98
C SER A 177 -2.82 -0.86 17.51
N PHE A 178 -3.84 -1.19 18.30
CA PHE A 178 -5.23 -0.78 18.12
C PHE A 178 -5.87 -0.37 19.45
N THR A 179 -7.07 0.22 19.40
CA THR A 179 -7.81 0.60 20.61
C THR A 179 -8.62 -0.60 21.11
N GLY A 180 -8.31 -1.09 22.31
CA GLY A 180 -9.00 -2.22 22.94
C GLY A 180 -10.38 -1.85 23.49
N LEU A 181 -11.06 -2.85 24.06
CA LEU A 181 -12.40 -2.69 24.65
C LEU A 181 -12.46 -1.71 25.82
N ASP A 182 -11.34 -1.50 26.51
CA ASP A 182 -11.18 -0.54 27.61
C ASP A 182 -10.88 0.89 27.12
N GLY A 183 -10.88 1.12 25.81
CA GLY A 183 -10.57 2.41 25.19
C GLY A 183 -9.08 2.75 25.18
N ARG A 184 -8.20 1.85 25.61
CA ARG A 184 -6.74 2.08 25.64
C ARG A 184 -6.07 1.47 24.43
N ARG A 185 -4.91 2.03 24.06
CA ARG A 185 -4.09 1.44 23.00
C ARG A 185 -3.40 0.19 23.53
N VAL A 186 -3.45 -0.89 22.76
CA VAL A 186 -2.82 -2.18 23.08
C VAL A 186 -2.03 -2.71 21.89
N VAL A 187 -0.97 -3.47 22.16
CA VAL A 187 -0.32 -4.40 21.23
C VAL A 187 -0.42 -5.78 21.87
N GLU A 188 -1.08 -6.71 21.18
CA GLU A 188 -1.28 -8.07 21.66
C GLU A 188 -0.22 -9.00 21.04
N PRO A 189 0.19 -10.07 21.77
CA PRO A 189 0.95 -11.14 21.16
C PRO A 189 0.07 -11.91 20.16
N GLY A 190 0.65 -12.40 19.07
CA GLY A 190 -0.10 -13.07 18.00
C GLY A 190 0.60 -13.01 16.65
N GLU A 191 0.10 -13.80 15.70
CA GLU A 191 0.62 -13.78 14.32
C GLU A 191 0.20 -12.49 13.61
N LEU A 192 1.14 -11.78 12.99
CA LEU A 192 0.90 -10.68 12.08
C LEU A 192 1.14 -11.12 10.65
N ASN A 193 0.23 -10.76 9.76
CA ASN A 193 0.35 -10.95 8.32
C ASN A 193 0.86 -9.66 7.69
N ILE A 194 2.06 -9.73 7.12
CA ILE A 194 2.73 -8.59 6.49
C ILE A 194 2.67 -8.75 4.97
N ARG A 195 2.26 -7.68 4.28
CA ARG A 195 2.18 -7.66 2.81
C ARG A 195 2.98 -6.48 2.27
N VAL A 196 3.91 -6.76 1.38
CA VAL A 196 4.62 -5.77 0.57
C VAL A 196 3.90 -5.73 -0.78
N ALA A 197 3.32 -4.58 -1.12
CA ALA A 197 2.31 -4.48 -2.16
C ALA A 197 2.48 -3.23 -3.03
N ALA A 198 2.04 -3.33 -4.28
CA ALA A 198 1.97 -2.19 -5.22
C ALA A 198 0.71 -1.33 -5.01
N SER A 199 -0.31 -1.91 -4.37
CA SER A 199 -1.53 -1.25 -3.90
C SER A 199 -2.20 -2.12 -2.84
N SER A 200 -3.25 -1.62 -2.16
CA SER A 200 -4.03 -2.43 -1.21
C SER A 200 -4.72 -3.65 -1.83
N ALA A 201 -4.86 -3.70 -3.16
CA ALA A 201 -5.42 -4.86 -3.87
C ALA A 201 -4.36 -5.75 -4.55
N GLU A 202 -3.08 -5.37 -4.49
CA GLU A 202 -2.02 -6.02 -5.26
C GLU A 202 -0.79 -6.34 -4.41
N PRO A 203 -0.92 -7.27 -3.43
CA PRO A 203 0.21 -7.80 -2.69
C PRO A 203 1.15 -8.54 -3.63
N ARG A 204 2.45 -8.24 -3.54
CA ARG A 204 3.50 -8.89 -4.34
C ARG A 204 4.28 -9.91 -3.52
N LEU A 205 4.55 -9.59 -2.26
CA LEU A 205 5.29 -10.46 -1.34
C LEU A 205 4.59 -10.47 0.02
N THR A 206 4.58 -11.62 0.69
CA THR A 206 3.95 -11.77 2.01
C THR A 206 4.88 -12.48 2.99
N ALA A 207 4.88 -12.02 4.24
CA ALA A 207 5.57 -12.66 5.35
C ALA A 207 4.64 -12.76 6.56
N ARG A 208 4.99 -13.63 7.50
CA ARG A 208 4.32 -13.75 8.80
C ARG A 208 5.34 -13.52 9.90
N ILE A 209 4.94 -12.79 10.93
CA ILE A 209 5.76 -12.51 12.12
C ILE A 209 4.90 -12.76 13.34
N THR A 210 5.38 -13.49 14.34
CA THR A 210 4.66 -13.67 15.60
C THR A 210 5.15 -12.65 16.62
N LEU A 211 4.25 -11.83 17.15
CA LEU A 211 4.54 -11.02 18.32
C LEU A 211 4.45 -11.88 19.59
N THR A 212 5.46 -11.79 20.46
CA THR A 212 5.56 -12.58 21.70
C THR A 212 5.73 -11.68 22.92
N GLY A 213 5.45 -12.23 24.11
CA GLY A 213 5.52 -11.51 25.38
C GLY A 213 4.16 -11.06 25.90
N ALA A 214 4.17 -10.16 26.88
CA ALA A 214 2.95 -9.64 27.50
C ALA A 214 2.23 -8.64 26.60
N VAL A 215 0.92 -8.45 26.82
CA VAL A 215 0.17 -7.34 26.21
C VAL A 215 0.85 -6.02 26.61
N ARG A 216 1.17 -5.21 25.61
CA ARG A 216 1.79 -3.90 25.82
C ARG A 216 0.76 -2.80 25.68
N HIS A 217 0.87 -1.78 26.51
CA HIS A 217 0.10 -0.54 26.41
C HIS A 217 1.02 0.60 25.94
N PRO A 218 1.08 0.91 24.63
CA PRO A 218 1.94 1.97 24.12
C PRO A 218 1.47 3.34 24.61
N ASP A 219 2.42 4.19 25.01
CA ASP A 219 2.17 5.57 25.40
C ASP A 219 2.44 6.55 24.25
N HIS A 220 2.68 7.82 24.58
CA HIS A 220 2.97 8.88 23.62
C HIS A 220 4.33 8.74 22.91
N THR A 221 5.22 7.89 23.40
CA THR A 221 6.55 7.63 22.79
C THR A 221 6.50 6.58 21.68
N ARG A 222 5.31 5.99 21.43
CA ARG A 222 5.14 4.94 20.43
C ARG A 222 5.61 5.37 19.04
N ARG A 223 6.21 4.43 18.33
CA ARG A 223 6.73 4.63 16.98
C ARG A 223 5.59 4.45 15.96
N LEU A 224 5.36 5.51 15.17
CA LEU A 224 4.21 5.61 14.26
C LEU A 224 4.54 5.29 12.79
N ARG A 225 5.79 4.95 12.48
CA ARG A 225 6.25 4.76 11.10
C ARG A 225 7.28 3.64 11.03
N SER A 226 7.20 2.85 9.97
CA SER A 226 8.32 2.00 9.55
C SER A 226 9.44 2.86 8.96
N VAL A 227 10.68 2.39 9.10
CA VAL A 227 11.86 3.03 8.50
C VAL A 227 12.28 2.21 7.29
N PHE A 228 12.48 2.88 6.14
CA PHE A 228 12.90 2.25 4.89
C PHE A 228 14.30 2.74 4.51
N GLU A 229 15.22 1.80 4.39
CA GLU A 229 16.56 2.00 3.88
C GLU A 229 16.69 1.33 2.51
N GLN A 230 17.44 1.95 1.60
CA GLN A 230 17.57 1.51 0.22
C GLN A 230 19.04 1.42 -0.14
N GLU A 231 19.50 0.22 -0.47
CA GLU A 231 20.87 -0.06 -0.85
C GLU A 231 20.94 -0.52 -2.32
N PRO A 232 21.87 -0.01 -3.12
CA PRO A 232 22.09 -0.55 -4.46
C PRO A 232 22.60 -1.99 -4.36
N VAL A 233 22.08 -2.89 -5.20
CA VAL A 233 22.64 -4.24 -5.33
C VAL A 233 23.80 -4.16 -6.33
N SER A 234 25.03 -4.34 -5.86
CA SER A 234 26.20 -4.46 -6.74
C SER A 234 26.00 -5.64 -7.69
N ARG A 235 26.24 -5.43 -8.98
CA ARG A 235 26.26 -6.54 -9.95
C ARG A 235 27.46 -7.44 -9.61
N ALA A 236 27.18 -8.70 -9.30
CA ALA A 236 28.17 -9.77 -9.34
C ALA A 236 28.52 -10.10 -10.80
#